data_AF-A0AAE1TYN2-F1
#
_entry.id   AF-A0AAE1TYN2-F1
#
_cell.length_a   1.000
_cell.length_b   1.000
_cell.length_c   1.000
_cell.angle_alpha   90.00
_cell.angle_beta   90.00
_cell.angle_gamma   90.00
#
_symmetry.space_group_name_H-M   'P 1'
#
loop_
_entity.id
_entity.type
_entity.pdbx_description
1 polymer ?
#
loop_
_entity_poly.entity_id
_entity_poly.type
_entity_poly.pdbx_seq_one_letter_code
_entity_poly.pdbx_strand_id
1 'polypeptide(L)'
;MNTFSKRERQNPDWFEAGIAELEPALSAKRTALLDYKREPSEKTLAAFRNARNDAQGIARRCSKDRSTLHQRLLAEPLSEHSTLL
;
A
#
# COMPACT_ATOMS: atom_id res chain seq x y z
N MET A 1 27.87 4.88 -26.94
CA MET A 1 26.39 4.77 -26.94
C MET A 1 26.00 4.11 -25.63
N ASN A 2 25.64 4.89 -24.61
CA ASN A 2 25.40 4.35 -23.27
C ASN A 2 23.99 3.76 -23.23
N THR A 3 23.87 2.47 -23.51
CA THR A 3 22.64 1.71 -23.33
C THR A 3 22.41 1.54 -21.84
N PHE A 4 21.88 2.58 -21.20
CA PHE A 4 21.09 2.39 -20.00
C PHE A 4 19.87 1.58 -20.43
N SER A 5 20.00 0.26 -20.38
CA SER A 5 18.85 -0.63 -20.35
C SER A 5 18.02 -0.18 -19.16
N LYS A 6 17.03 0.68 -19.41
CA LYS A 6 15.91 0.89 -18.52
C LYS A 6 15.33 -0.50 -18.36
N ARG A 7 15.72 -1.18 -17.28
CA ARG A 7 14.94 -2.28 -16.75
C ARG A 7 13.62 -1.63 -16.41
N GLU A 8 12.68 -1.64 -17.34
CA GLU A 8 11.27 -1.50 -17.04
C GLU A 8 11.02 -2.56 -15.98
N ARG A 9 11.00 -2.13 -14.72
CA ARG A 9 10.54 -2.97 -13.65
C ARG A 9 9.06 -3.19 -13.96
N GLN A 10 8.76 -4.30 -14.62
CA GLN A 10 7.48 -4.97 -14.49
C GLN A 10 7.33 -5.35 -13.02
N ASN A 11 6.99 -4.37 -12.17
CA ASN A 11 6.36 -4.60 -10.88
C ASN A 11 5.06 -3.81 -10.93
N PRO A 12 4.05 -4.29 -11.68
CA PRO A 12 2.74 -3.74 -11.52
C PRO A 12 2.22 -4.09 -10.11
N ASP A 13 1.54 -3.11 -9.54
CA ASP A 13 0.38 -3.32 -8.68
C ASP A 13 0.50 -3.32 -7.15
N TRP A 14 1.61 -2.98 -6.48
CA TRP A 14 1.45 -2.67 -5.04
C TRP A 14 0.83 -1.28 -4.82
N PHE A 15 1.19 -0.31 -5.67
CA PHE A 15 0.60 1.02 -5.65
C PHE A 15 -0.80 0.99 -6.28
N GLU A 16 -0.97 0.40 -7.47
CA GLU A 16 -2.29 0.28 -8.11
C GLU A 16 -3.26 -0.65 -7.35
N ALA A 17 -2.81 -1.76 -6.74
CA ALA A 17 -3.71 -2.56 -5.87
C ALA A 17 -3.95 -1.89 -4.51
N GLY A 18 -2.94 -1.19 -3.96
CA GLY A 18 -3.05 -0.51 -2.68
C GLY A 18 -3.83 0.80 -2.74
N ILE A 19 -3.86 1.48 -3.90
CA ILE A 19 -4.46 2.81 -4.02
C ILE A 19 -5.98 2.76 -3.95
N ALA A 20 -6.60 1.67 -4.42
CA ALA A 20 -8.04 1.47 -4.27
C ALA A 20 -8.48 1.44 -2.79
N GLU A 21 -7.65 0.89 -1.90
CA GLU A 21 -7.91 0.90 -0.44
C GLU A 21 -7.44 2.21 0.22
N LEU A 22 -6.35 2.79 -0.26
CA LEU A 22 -5.71 3.96 0.34
C LEU A 22 -6.42 5.28 0.02
N GLU A 23 -6.92 5.48 -1.20
CA GLU A 23 -7.58 6.74 -1.61
C GLU A 23 -8.81 7.10 -0.76
N PRO A 24 -9.74 6.17 -0.46
CA PRO A 24 -10.85 6.44 0.44
C PRO A 24 -10.38 6.91 1.83
N ALA A 25 -9.34 6.28 2.38
CA ALA A 25 -8.79 6.64 3.69
C ALA A 25 -8.06 7.99 3.67
N LEU A 26 -7.35 8.32 2.58
CA LEU A 26 -6.75 9.63 2.38
C LEU A 26 -7.81 10.72 2.25
N SER A 27 -8.91 10.45 1.54
CA SER A 27 -10.04 11.36 1.42
C SER A 27 -10.73 11.59 2.76
N ALA A 28 -11.00 10.54 3.54
CA ALA A 28 -11.53 10.66 4.89
C ALA A 28 -10.61 11.49 5.82
N LYS A 29 -9.29 11.25 5.76
CA LYS A 29 -8.29 12.04 6.49
C LYS A 29 -8.32 13.51 6.08
N ARG A 30 -8.42 13.82 4.78
CA ARG A 30 -8.50 15.20 4.27
C ARG A 30 -9.76 15.90 4.78
N THR A 31 -10.91 15.24 4.72
CA THR A 31 -12.17 15.77 5.26
C THR A 31 -12.08 16.05 6.75
N ALA A 32 -11.60 15.08 7.54
CA ALA A 32 -11.45 15.25 8.99
C ALA A 32 -10.46 16.38 9.36
N LEU A 33 -9.44 16.61 8.54
CA LEU A 33 -8.53 17.75 8.71
C LEU A 33 -9.23 19.08 8.44
N LEU A 34 -10.07 19.16 7.40
CA LEU A 34 -10.86 20.36 7.11
C LEU A 34 -11.86 20.64 8.22
N ASP A 35 -12.53 19.62 8.75
CA ASP A 35 -13.44 19.76 9.89
C ASP A 35 -12.72 20.25 11.14
N TYR A 36 -11.53 19.71 11.46
CA TYR A 36 -10.70 20.20 12.56
C TYR A 36 -10.23 21.65 12.36
N LYS A 37 -9.89 22.04 11.12
CA LYS A 37 -9.52 23.43 10.81
C LYS A 37 -10.71 24.39 10.92
N ARG A 38 -11.91 23.94 10.55
CA ARG A 38 -13.15 24.73 10.65
C ARG A 38 -13.58 24.91 12.09
N GLU A 39 -13.53 23.84 12.88
CA GLU A 39 -13.90 23.84 14.29
C GLU A 39 -12.85 23.08 15.11
N PRO A 40 -11.82 23.77 15.62
CA PRO A 40 -10.81 23.16 16.47
C PRO A 40 -11.42 22.75 17.81
N SER A 41 -11.66 21.46 18.01
CA SER A 41 -12.16 20.89 19.26
C SER A 41 -11.51 19.53 19.53
N GLU A 42 -11.64 19.03 20.76
CA GLU A 42 -11.15 17.69 21.09
C GLU A 42 -11.82 16.60 20.23
N LYS A 43 -13.10 16.78 19.93
CA LYS A 43 -13.88 15.85 19.10
C LYS A 43 -13.33 15.80 17.67
N THR A 44 -13.13 16.96 17.03
CA THR A 44 -12.63 17.02 15.65
C THR A 44 -11.16 16.62 15.57
N LEU A 45 -10.37 16.90 16.62
CA LEU A 45 -9.00 16.43 16.73
C LEU A 45 -8.92 14.90 16.86
N ALA A 46 -9.77 14.29 17.69
CA ALA A 46 -9.86 12.84 17.83
C ALA A 46 -10.25 12.17 16.50
N ALA A 47 -11.26 12.71 15.81
CA ALA A 47 -11.68 12.23 14.50
C ALA A 47 -10.53 12.30 13.46
N PHE A 48 -9.80 13.42 13.42
CA PHE A 48 -8.64 13.56 12.54
C PHE A 48 -7.52 12.57 12.88
N ARG A 49 -7.22 12.38 14.17
CA ARG A 49 -6.20 11.43 14.61
C ARG A 49 -6.55 9.99 14.23
N ASN A 50 -7.81 9.59 14.39
CA ASN A 50 -8.29 8.26 14.00
C ASN A 50 -8.15 8.06 12.48
N ALA A 51 -8.70 8.98 11.67
CA ALA A 51 -8.60 8.90 10.21
C ALA A 51 -7.14 8.88 9.71
N ARG A 52 -6.25 9.63 10.38
CA ARG A 52 -4.81 9.60 10.10
C ARG A 52 -4.18 8.25 10.42
N ASN A 53 -4.49 7.67 11.57
CA ASN A 53 -3.96 6.38 11.99
C ASN A 53 -4.44 5.27 11.05
N ASP A 54 -5.70 5.31 10.62
CA ASP A 54 -6.27 4.36 9.67
C ASP A 54 -5.56 4.42 8.31
N ALA A 55 -5.41 5.64 7.75
CA ALA A 55 -4.67 5.84 6.50
C ALA A 55 -3.21 5.36 6.59
N GLN A 56 -2.55 5.58 7.74
CA GLN A 56 -1.20 5.06 7.98
C GLN A 56 -1.17 3.54 8.11
N GLY A 57 -2.19 2.94 8.74
CA GLY A 57 -2.34 1.50 8.85
C GLY A 57 -2.48 0.83 7.49
N ILE A 58 -3.35 1.37 6.64
CA ILE A 58 -3.56 0.92 5.25
C ILE A 58 -2.26 1.03 4.46
N ALA A 59 -1.62 2.21 4.46
CA ALA A 59 -0.35 2.40 3.75
C ALA A 59 0.75 1.41 4.19
N ARG A 60 0.80 1.08 5.49
CA ARG A 60 1.73 0.07 6.01
C ARG A 60 1.38 -1.35 5.54
N ARG A 61 0.10 -1.70 5.42
CA ARG A 61 -0.32 -3.01 4.89
C ARG A 61 0.05 -3.15 3.42
N CYS A 62 -0.31 -2.17 2.60
CA CYS A 62 0.03 -2.15 1.17
C CYS A 62 1.56 -2.24 0.94
N SER A 63 2.36 -1.70 1.87
CA SER A 63 3.83 -1.82 1.84
C SER A 63 4.36 -3.15 2.40
N LYS A 64 3.70 -3.74 3.40
CA LYS A 64 4.10 -5.04 3.99
C LYS A 64 3.80 -6.23 3.09
N ASP A 65 2.76 -6.16 2.27
CA ASP A 65 2.46 -7.19 1.27
C ASP A 65 3.65 -7.44 0.32
N ARG A 66 4.50 -6.41 0.11
CA ARG A 66 5.80 -6.52 -0.58
C ARG A 66 6.72 -7.56 0.04
N SER A 67 6.81 -7.63 1.37
CA SER A 67 7.74 -8.52 2.06
C SER A 67 7.21 -9.95 2.13
N THR A 68 5.91 -10.13 2.36
CA THR A 68 5.27 -11.46 2.45
C THR A 68 5.10 -12.13 1.09
N LEU A 69 4.78 -11.39 0.01
CA LEU A 69 4.76 -11.96 -1.34
C LEU A 69 6.17 -12.32 -1.83
N HIS A 70 7.17 -11.50 -1.53
CA HIS A 70 8.57 -11.83 -1.83
C HIS A 70 9.03 -13.07 -1.06
N GLN A 71 8.66 -13.21 0.22
CA GLN A 71 8.97 -14.39 1.02
C GLN A 71 8.23 -15.65 0.52
N ARG A 72 6.98 -15.53 0.05
CA ARG A 72 6.18 -16.63 -0.51
C ARG A 72 6.70 -17.08 -1.88
N LEU A 73 7.04 -16.16 -2.78
CA LEU A 73 7.68 -16.47 -4.07
C LEU A 73 9.04 -17.16 -3.91
N LEU A 74 9.75 -16.90 -2.80
CA LEU A 74 11.01 -17.57 -2.46
C LEU A 74 10.82 -18.91 -1.71
N ALA A 75 9.59 -19.24 -1.29
CA ALA A 75 9.25 -20.44 -0.52
C ALA A 75 8.49 -21.52 -1.31
N GLU A 76 8.17 -21.27 -2.59
CA GLU A 76 7.66 -22.31 -3.50
C GLU A 76 8.77 -23.35 -3.74
N PRO A 77 8.59 -24.63 -3.42
CA PRO A 77 9.54 -25.65 -3.86
C PRO A 77 9.48 -25.69 -5.39
N LEU A 78 10.66 -25.76 -6.03
CA LEU A 78 10.77 -26.12 -7.44
C LEU A 78 10.06 -27.47 -7.60
N SER A 79 8.80 -27.43 -8.02
CA SER A 79 8.07 -28.58 -8.51
C SER A 79 8.91 -29.13 -9.64
N GLU A 80 9.61 -30.22 -9.34
CA GLU A 80 10.36 -31.01 -10.30
C GLU A 80 9.47 -31.22 -11.52
N HIS A 81 9.96 -30.73 -12.66
CA HIS A 81 9.34 -30.97 -13.93
C HIS A 81 9.17 -32.49 -14.09
N SER A 82 7.91 -32.90 -14.06
CA SER A 82 7.43 -34.12 -14.67
C SER A 82 8.10 -34.25 -16.05
N THR A 83 9.10 -35.11 -16.13
CA THR A 83 9.51 -35.71 -17.40
C THR A 83 8.83 -37.06 -17.42
N LEU A 84 7.65 -37.06 -18.06
CA LEU A 84 6.98 -38.25 -18.55
C LEU A 84 7.89 -38.92 -19.59
N LEU A 85 8.05 -40.23 -19.41
CA LEU A 85 8.55 -41.26 -20.34
C LEU A 85 10.06 -41.27 -20.66
#